data_AF-A0A8S9WS55-F1
#
_entry.id   AF-A0A8S9WS55-F1
#
_cell.length_a   1.000
_cell.length_b   1.000
_cell.length_c   1.000
_cell.angle_alpha   90.00
_cell.angle_beta   90.00
_cell.angle_gamma   90.00
#
_symmetry.space_group_name_H-M   'P 1'
#
loop_
_entity.id
_entity.type
_entity.pdbx_description
1 polymer ?
#
loop_
_entity_poly.entity_id
_entity_poly.type
_entity_poly.pdbx_seq_one_letter_code
_entity_poly.pdbx_strand_id
1 'polypeptide(L)'
;MASRFSYLRMNPFDFHKHLINNYILTQKGATKLLQRDTSRDKRDADVIRENHKFLWDDDEEPRTWEERLAKKYYDKLFKEFCITDLSRYKENMFAMRWQTEQELVVGKGQFICGSKHCAKDEGLRTWEVNFAYKEQGEKKNALVKLRLCDKCSTKLNHRHKKKEIKRLSKPNATASHSSSSTHSCDRTPTSTINESSDDTNESRKTPEPEESDIWRKPVEVEEPSREDEFEKYLEHLLL
;
A
#
# COMPACT_ATOMS: atom_id res chain seq x y z
N MET A 1 -55.24 22.79 5.29
CA MET A 1 -55.79 21.70 6.11
C MET A 1 -55.76 20.38 5.32
N ALA A 2 -54.60 20.02 4.75
CA ALA A 2 -54.49 18.86 3.85
C ALA A 2 -53.42 17.88 4.38
N SER A 3 -53.73 16.59 4.25
CA SER A 3 -52.82 15.45 4.43
C SER A 3 -52.52 14.97 5.87
N ARG A 4 -53.57 14.62 6.63
CA ARG A 4 -53.42 13.73 7.81
C ARG A 4 -53.72 12.25 7.53
N PHE A 5 -54.23 11.91 6.34
CA PHE A 5 -54.73 10.56 6.00
C PHE A 5 -54.02 9.89 4.80
N SER A 6 -52.83 10.35 4.41
CA SER A 6 -52.12 9.80 3.25
C SER A 6 -51.43 8.46 3.52
N TYR A 7 -51.19 8.10 4.78
CA TYR A 7 -50.32 6.98 5.16
C TYR A 7 -51.03 5.62 5.10
N LEU A 8 -52.33 5.60 5.43
CA LEU A 8 -53.18 4.40 5.42
C LEU A 8 -53.45 3.84 4.01
N ARG A 9 -53.17 4.62 2.96
CA ARG A 9 -53.38 4.22 1.56
C ARG A 9 -52.10 3.79 0.84
N MET A 10 -50.96 3.81 1.54
CA MET A 10 -49.68 3.42 0.96
C MET A 10 -49.50 1.91 1.03
N ASN A 11 -48.77 1.35 0.06
CA ASN A 11 -48.32 -0.05 0.11
C ASN A 11 -47.51 -0.26 1.41
N PRO A 12 -47.64 -1.39 2.12
CA PRO A 12 -46.84 -1.72 3.30
C PRO A 12 -45.35 -1.37 3.20
N PHE A 13 -44.73 -1.58 2.03
CA PHE A 13 -43.33 -1.19 1.78
C PHE A 13 -43.13 0.34 1.80
N ASP A 14 -44.02 1.09 1.15
CA ASP A 14 -43.96 2.55 1.09
C ASP A 14 -44.29 3.19 2.44
N PHE A 15 -45.23 2.59 3.18
CA PHE A 15 -45.55 2.99 4.55
C PHE A 15 -44.34 2.78 5.47
N HIS A 16 -43.72 1.60 5.45
CA HIS A 16 -42.51 1.30 6.21
C HIS A 16 -41.37 2.27 5.84
N LYS A 17 -41.11 2.49 4.54
CA LYS A 17 -40.10 3.43 4.07
C LYS A 17 -40.39 4.85 4.55
N HIS A 18 -41.65 5.27 4.53
CA HIS A 18 -42.04 6.59 5.03
C HIS A 18 -41.86 6.71 6.54
N LEU A 19 -42.20 5.65 7.29
CA LEU A 19 -42.10 5.60 8.74
C LEU A 19 -40.63 5.57 9.19
N ILE A 20 -39.78 4.79 8.52
CA ILE A 20 -38.32 4.81 8.70
C ILE A 20 -37.75 6.19 8.38
N ASN A 21 -38.13 6.80 7.25
CA ASN A 21 -37.66 8.14 6.91
C ASN A 21 -38.12 9.18 7.94
N ASN A 22 -39.37 9.11 8.43
CA ASN A 22 -39.84 10.01 9.46
C ASN A 22 -39.09 9.76 10.78
N TYR A 23 -39.13 8.56 11.34
CA TYR A 23 -38.56 8.27 12.66
C TYR A 23 -37.04 8.41 12.71
N ILE A 24 -36.34 7.93 11.68
CA ILE A 24 -34.86 7.91 11.71
C ILE A 24 -34.26 9.24 11.24
N LEU A 25 -34.93 10.03 10.40
CA LEU A 25 -34.41 11.33 9.94
C LEU A 25 -34.94 12.54 10.73
N THR A 26 -36.17 12.50 11.26
CA THR A 26 -36.75 13.67 11.96
C THR A 26 -36.40 13.72 13.45
N GLN A 27 -36.10 12.58 14.07
CA GLN A 27 -35.69 12.56 15.47
C GLN A 27 -34.25 13.07 15.60
N LYS A 28 -34.07 14.21 16.27
CA LYS A 28 -32.77 14.86 16.44
C LYS A 28 -31.76 13.87 17.05
N GLY A 29 -30.79 13.42 16.25
CA GLY A 29 -29.74 12.49 16.66
C GLY A 29 -29.89 11.05 16.18
N ALA A 30 -31.02 10.66 15.59
CA ALA A 30 -31.24 9.30 15.07
C ALA A 30 -30.36 8.97 13.84
N THR A 31 -29.88 9.98 13.11
CA THR A 31 -28.87 9.81 12.04
C THR A 31 -27.52 9.29 12.54
N LYS A 32 -27.23 9.36 13.85
CA LYS A 32 -26.01 8.76 14.43
C LYS A 32 -26.07 7.23 14.44
N LEU A 33 -27.26 6.64 14.60
CA LEU A 33 -27.44 5.19 14.56
C LEU A 33 -27.26 4.62 13.14
N LEU A 34 -27.43 5.46 12.12
CA LEU A 34 -27.20 5.11 10.71
C LEU A 34 -25.76 5.37 10.25
N GLN A 35 -24.89 5.93 11.10
CA GLN A 35 -23.49 6.13 10.70
C GLN A 35 -22.82 4.77 10.53
N ARG A 36 -22.37 4.51 9.30
CA ARG A 36 -21.52 3.35 8.99
C ARG A 36 -20.24 3.45 9.81
N ASP A 37 -19.81 2.33 10.39
CA ASP A 37 -18.48 2.23 10.98
C ASP A 37 -17.41 2.33 9.89
N THR A 38 -16.61 3.41 9.94
CA THR A 38 -15.52 3.69 9.00
C THR A 38 -14.15 3.29 9.54
N SER A 39 -14.07 2.67 10.73
CA SER A 39 -12.80 2.37 11.40
C SER A 39 -11.89 1.42 10.61
N ARG A 40 -12.48 0.52 9.82
CA ARG A 40 -11.78 -0.49 9.02
C ARG A 40 -11.63 -0.11 7.54
N ASP A 41 -12.05 1.10 7.16
CA ASP A 41 -11.97 1.54 5.79
C ASP A 41 -10.52 1.85 5.40
N LYS A 42 -9.95 1.01 4.54
CA LYS A 42 -8.67 1.30 3.90
C LYS A 42 -8.92 2.19 2.69
N ARG A 43 -8.22 3.33 2.63
CA ARG A 43 -8.16 4.15 1.41
C ARG A 43 -7.04 3.63 0.52
N ASP A 44 -7.14 3.90 -0.77
CA ASP A 44 -6.09 3.60 -1.75
C ASP A 44 -4.72 4.13 -1.30
N ALA A 45 -4.69 5.31 -0.69
CA ALA A 45 -3.46 5.92 -0.16
C ALA A 45 -2.80 5.10 0.96
N ASP A 46 -3.57 4.40 1.78
CA ASP A 46 -3.06 3.57 2.86
C ASP A 46 -2.55 2.24 2.31
N VAL A 47 -3.28 1.65 1.36
CA VAL A 47 -2.86 0.43 0.63
C VAL A 47 -1.52 0.65 -0.08
N ILE A 48 -1.34 1.81 -0.73
CA ILE A 48 -0.07 2.17 -1.37
C ILE A 48 1.02 2.35 -0.32
N ARG A 49 0.73 2.98 0.83
CA ARG A 49 1.72 3.16 1.90
C ARG A 49 2.20 1.83 2.48
N GLU A 50 1.34 0.82 2.54
CA GLU A 50 1.69 -0.52 3.00
C GLU A 50 2.56 -1.27 1.97
N ASN A 51 2.22 -1.17 0.68
CA ASN A 51 2.82 -1.99 -0.38
C ASN A 51 3.82 -1.27 -1.30
N HIS A 52 4.11 0.02 -1.08
CA HIS A 52 5.06 0.75 -1.91
C HIS A 52 6.46 0.16 -1.80
N LYS A 53 7.09 -0.03 -2.94
CA LYS A 53 8.51 -0.37 -3.06
C LYS A 53 9.29 0.80 -3.66
N PHE A 54 10.52 1.02 -3.20
CA PHE A 54 11.36 2.09 -3.74
C PHE A 54 11.86 1.77 -5.15
N LEU A 55 12.19 0.50 -5.41
CA LEU A 55 12.53 -0.03 -6.72
C LEU A 55 11.74 -1.33 -6.93
N TRP A 56 11.06 -1.43 -8.07
CA TRP A 56 10.44 -2.68 -8.51
C TRP A 56 11.41 -3.40 -9.43
N ASP A 57 11.60 -4.70 -9.21
CA ASP A 57 12.35 -5.55 -10.13
C ASP A 57 11.47 -5.85 -11.35
N ASP A 58 12.05 -5.79 -12.56
CA ASP A 58 11.30 -5.94 -13.81
C ASP A 58 10.63 -7.32 -13.92
N ASP A 59 11.24 -8.34 -13.29
CA ASP A 59 10.77 -9.73 -13.29
C ASP A 59 9.69 -10.01 -12.22
N GLU A 60 9.47 -9.09 -11.27
CA GLU A 60 8.49 -9.29 -10.19
C GLU A 60 7.09 -8.84 -10.62
N GLU A 61 6.27 -9.81 -10.99
CA GLU A 61 4.85 -9.58 -11.26
C GLU A 61 4.04 -9.50 -9.95
N PRO A 62 3.19 -8.47 -9.80
CA PRO A 62 2.41 -8.27 -8.59
C PRO A 62 1.30 -9.33 -8.47
N ARG A 63 1.30 -10.04 -7.34
CA ARG A 63 0.36 -11.15 -7.07
C ARG A 63 -0.96 -10.61 -6.58
N THR A 64 -0.93 -9.59 -5.72
CA THR A 64 -2.12 -8.99 -5.12
C THR A 64 -2.60 -7.77 -5.91
N TRP A 65 -3.88 -7.44 -5.78
CA TRP A 65 -4.43 -6.21 -6.36
C TRP A 65 -3.77 -4.95 -5.74
N GLU A 66 -3.36 -5.02 -4.48
CA GLU A 66 -2.70 -3.94 -3.73
C GLU A 66 -1.31 -3.64 -4.31
N GLU A 67 -0.54 -4.69 -4.59
CA GLU A 67 0.74 -4.59 -5.27
C GLU A 67 0.59 -4.07 -6.70
N ARG A 68 -0.46 -4.51 -7.43
CA ARG A 68 -0.77 -3.98 -8.78
C ARG A 68 -1.06 -2.49 -8.75
N LEU A 69 -1.80 -2.03 -7.74
CA LEU A 69 -2.07 -0.61 -7.53
C LEU A 69 -0.75 0.12 -7.26
N ALA A 70 0.06 -0.37 -6.33
CA ALA A 70 1.36 0.23 -6.01
C ALA A 70 2.31 0.30 -7.22
N LYS A 71 2.36 -0.75 -8.05
CA LYS A 71 3.14 -0.79 -9.30
C LYS A 71 2.67 0.26 -10.30
N LYS A 72 1.35 0.36 -10.51
CA LYS A 72 0.77 1.41 -11.37
C LYS A 72 1.14 2.82 -10.89
N TYR A 73 1.16 3.05 -9.58
CA TYR A 73 1.64 4.32 -9.03
C TYR A 73 3.13 4.52 -9.28
N TYR A 74 3.95 3.49 -9.04
CA TYR A 74 5.40 3.49 -9.28
C TYR A 74 5.77 3.85 -10.72
N ASP A 75 5.03 3.31 -11.69
CA ASP A 75 5.24 3.59 -13.12
C ASP A 75 4.97 5.05 -13.48
N LYS A 76 4.04 5.70 -12.75
CA LYS A 76 3.73 7.11 -12.91
C LYS A 76 4.85 8.04 -12.36
N LEU A 77 5.73 7.56 -11.47
CA LEU A 77 6.82 8.40 -10.94
C LEU A 77 7.98 8.51 -11.93
N PHE A 78 8.58 9.70 -11.93
CA PHE A 78 9.77 10.00 -12.71
C PHE A 78 11.03 9.62 -11.94
N LYS A 79 11.90 8.85 -12.59
CA LYS A 79 13.04 8.16 -11.98
C LYS A 79 14.40 8.70 -12.43
N GLU A 80 14.44 9.92 -12.97
CA GLU A 80 15.70 10.55 -13.41
C GLU A 80 16.47 11.18 -12.24
N PHE A 81 15.77 12.00 -11.44
CA PHE A 81 16.34 12.68 -10.27
C PHE A 81 15.48 12.40 -9.04
N CYS A 82 16.12 12.18 -7.90
CA CYS A 82 15.42 12.05 -6.61
C CYS A 82 15.27 13.41 -5.93
N ILE A 83 14.21 13.54 -5.14
CA ILE A 83 14.03 14.63 -4.18
C ILE A 83 14.56 14.18 -2.84
N THR A 84 15.29 15.07 -2.18
CA THR A 84 15.92 14.83 -0.89
C THR A 84 15.28 15.65 0.21
N ASP A 85 15.20 15.07 1.40
CA ASP A 85 15.03 15.80 2.64
C ASP A 85 16.36 15.81 3.39
N LEU A 86 16.90 17.01 3.57
CA LEU A 86 18.16 17.27 4.24
C LEU A 86 17.96 17.82 5.65
N SER A 87 16.75 17.75 6.22
CA SER A 87 16.44 18.37 7.53
C SER A 87 17.28 17.80 8.67
N ARG A 88 17.56 16.49 8.65
CA ARG A 88 18.35 15.77 9.67
C ARG A 88 19.80 15.51 9.24
N TYR A 89 20.38 16.40 8.42
CA TYR A 89 21.74 16.23 7.90
C TYR A 89 22.83 16.17 8.99
N LYS A 90 22.60 16.79 10.16
CA LYS A 90 23.54 16.74 11.30
C LYS A 90 23.70 15.32 11.85
N GLU A 91 22.63 14.54 11.81
CA GLU A 91 22.57 13.13 12.21
C GLU A 91 23.01 12.19 11.07
N ASN A 92 23.44 12.74 9.92
CA ASN A 92 23.77 12.00 8.70
C ASN A 92 22.60 11.15 8.16
N MET A 93 21.37 11.50 8.53
CA MET A 93 20.17 10.87 8.03
C MET A 93 19.57 11.72 6.92
N PHE A 94 19.33 11.07 5.78
CA PHE A 94 18.75 11.69 4.60
C PHE A 94 17.57 10.85 4.15
N ALA A 95 16.45 11.49 3.83
CA ALA A 95 15.32 10.82 3.18
C ALA A 95 15.33 11.17 1.70
N MET A 96 15.01 10.20 0.85
CA MET A 96 14.89 10.40 -0.58
C MET A 96 13.60 9.78 -1.10
N ARG A 97 13.03 10.40 -2.13
CA ARG A 97 11.88 9.87 -2.86
C ARG A 97 11.96 10.23 -4.33
N TRP A 98 11.27 9.46 -5.16
CA TRP A 98 11.11 9.78 -6.58
C TRP A 98 10.23 11.01 -6.80
N GLN A 99 10.39 11.62 -7.97
CA GLN A 99 9.68 12.83 -8.37
C GLN A 99 8.25 12.52 -8.78
N THR A 100 7.36 13.45 -8.45
CA THR A 100 5.99 13.46 -8.95
C THR A 100 5.88 14.31 -10.22
N GLU A 101 4.83 14.07 -11.01
CA GLU A 101 4.53 14.82 -12.23
C GLU A 101 4.46 16.33 -12.00
N GLN A 102 3.76 16.75 -10.93
CA GLN A 102 3.63 18.17 -10.58
C GLN A 102 5.00 18.82 -10.30
N GLU A 103 5.91 18.09 -9.66
CA GLU A 103 7.24 18.61 -9.35
C GLU A 103 8.15 18.66 -10.58
N LEU A 104 7.98 17.73 -11.51
CA LEU A 104 8.67 17.75 -12.79
C LEU A 104 8.25 18.96 -13.63
N VAL A 105 6.94 19.25 -13.70
CA VAL A 105 6.42 20.42 -14.41
C VAL A 105 6.96 21.73 -13.81
N VAL A 106 7.12 21.78 -12.49
CA VAL A 106 7.77 22.92 -11.80
C VAL A 106 9.29 22.96 -12.04
N GLY A 107 9.90 21.84 -12.45
CA GLY A 107 11.34 21.71 -12.66
C GLY A 107 12.15 21.43 -11.38
N LYS A 108 11.52 20.96 -10.30
CA LYS A 108 12.22 20.61 -9.05
C LYS A 108 13.10 19.39 -9.23
N GLY A 109 14.39 19.52 -8.92
CA GLY A 109 15.41 18.48 -9.12
C GLY A 109 16.05 18.49 -10.50
N GLN A 110 15.53 19.30 -11.44
CA GLN A 110 16.21 19.59 -12.71
C GLN A 110 16.69 21.04 -12.71
N PHE A 111 15.79 22.02 -12.83
CA PHE A 111 16.18 23.44 -12.83
C PHE A 111 16.27 24.04 -11.42
N ILE A 112 15.47 23.52 -10.49
CA ILE A 112 15.42 23.95 -9.09
C ILE A 112 16.08 22.89 -8.21
N CYS A 113 16.69 23.30 -7.10
CA CYS A 113 17.34 22.41 -6.14
C CYS A 113 16.39 21.28 -5.70
N GLY A 114 16.83 20.03 -5.81
CA GLY A 114 16.07 18.83 -5.46
C GLY A 114 15.92 18.59 -3.96
N SER A 115 16.04 19.61 -3.10
CA SER A 115 15.76 19.44 -1.67
C SER A 115 14.38 19.99 -1.33
N LYS A 116 13.58 19.25 -0.56
CA LYS A 116 12.18 19.58 -0.23
C LYS A 116 11.98 21.02 0.28
N HIS A 117 12.93 21.51 1.08
CA HIS A 117 12.86 22.83 1.73
C HIS A 117 13.73 23.92 1.06
N CYS A 118 14.16 23.73 -0.18
CA CYS A 118 14.92 24.76 -0.92
C CYS A 118 14.29 25.00 -2.30
N ALA A 119 14.24 26.27 -2.70
CA ALA A 119 13.73 26.69 -4.00
C ALA A 119 14.76 27.45 -4.85
N LYS A 120 16.06 27.26 -4.55
CA LYS A 120 17.16 27.88 -5.32
C LYS A 120 17.36 27.20 -6.66
N ASP A 121 17.60 28.00 -7.69
CA ASP A 121 17.79 27.65 -9.10
C ASP A 121 19.20 27.95 -9.61
N GLU A 122 20.05 28.58 -8.80
CA GLU A 122 21.44 28.89 -9.16
C GLU A 122 22.44 27.83 -8.69
N GLY A 123 23.46 27.56 -9.52
CA GLY A 123 24.64 26.76 -9.13
C GLY A 123 24.34 25.29 -8.81
N LEU A 124 23.45 24.64 -9.56
CA LEU A 124 23.10 23.25 -9.29
C LEU A 124 24.18 22.28 -9.78
N ARG A 125 24.60 21.39 -8.89
CA ARG A 125 25.52 20.27 -9.17
C ARG A 125 24.77 18.95 -9.13
N THR A 126 25.22 18.01 -9.95
CA THR A 126 24.65 16.65 -9.98
C THR A 126 25.52 15.70 -9.15
N TRP A 127 24.88 14.94 -8.28
CA TRP A 127 25.49 14.00 -7.35
C TRP A 127 24.92 12.61 -7.61
N GLU A 128 25.79 11.62 -7.61
CA GLU A 128 25.41 10.22 -7.55
C GLU A 128 25.58 9.75 -6.10
N VAL A 129 24.49 9.31 -5.49
CA VAL A 129 24.45 8.90 -4.10
C VAL A 129 24.01 7.45 -4.01
N ASN A 130 24.81 6.64 -3.32
CA ASN A 130 24.39 5.30 -2.93
C ASN A 130 23.40 5.42 -1.76
N PHE A 131 22.13 5.15 -2.04
CA PHE A 131 21.05 5.17 -1.07
C PHE A 131 20.88 3.80 -0.45
N ALA A 132 21.31 3.64 0.80
CA ALA A 132 20.99 2.47 1.60
C ALA A 132 19.66 2.70 2.32
N TYR A 133 18.69 1.81 2.09
CA TYR A 133 17.36 1.86 2.71
C TYR A 133 16.95 0.47 3.21
N LYS A 134 15.95 0.44 4.09
CA LYS A 134 15.39 -0.81 4.61
C LYS A 134 13.97 -0.96 4.09
N GLU A 135 13.70 -2.05 3.41
CA GLU A 135 12.40 -2.38 2.81
C GLU A 135 12.00 -3.77 3.28
N GLN A 136 10.79 -3.91 3.84
CA GLN A 136 10.26 -5.19 4.34
C GLN A 136 11.20 -6.00 5.27
N GLY A 137 12.13 -5.33 5.97
CA GLY A 137 13.09 -6.02 6.85
C GLY A 137 14.49 -6.15 6.26
N GLU A 138 14.64 -6.01 4.96
CA GLU A 138 15.88 -6.21 4.21
C GLU A 138 16.58 -4.89 3.91
N LYS A 139 17.92 -4.89 3.94
CA LYS A 139 18.72 -3.72 3.57
C LYS A 139 19.01 -3.75 2.08
N LYS A 140 18.47 -2.79 1.35
CA LYS A 140 18.68 -2.61 -0.09
C LYS A 140 19.51 -1.35 -0.35
N ASN A 141 20.23 -1.34 -1.45
CA ASN A 141 21.04 -0.21 -1.90
C ASN A 141 20.63 0.17 -3.32
N ALA A 142 20.47 1.46 -3.59
CA ALA A 142 20.18 1.98 -4.92
C ALA A 142 21.06 3.19 -5.24
N LEU A 143 21.64 3.22 -6.45
CA LEU A 143 22.39 4.38 -6.92
C LEU A 143 21.40 5.39 -7.52
N VAL A 144 21.25 6.54 -6.87
CA VAL A 144 20.32 7.59 -7.28
C VAL A 144 21.04 8.88 -7.67
N LYS A 145 20.47 9.61 -8.63
CA LYS A 145 20.97 10.91 -9.08
C LYS A 145 20.22 12.04 -8.38
N LEU A 146 20.96 13.05 -7.94
CA LEU A 146 20.43 14.22 -7.25
C LEU A 146 21.00 15.48 -7.86
N ARG A 147 20.18 16.53 -7.96
CA ARG A 147 20.64 17.85 -8.38
C ARG A 147 20.41 18.86 -7.26
N LEU A 148 21.49 19.42 -6.72
CA LEU A 148 21.46 20.25 -5.51
C LEU A 148 22.28 21.52 -5.69
N CYS A 149 21.83 22.62 -5.08
CA CYS A 149 22.62 23.85 -4.97
C CYS A 149 23.81 23.67 -4.01
N ASP A 150 24.78 24.58 -4.06
CA ASP A 150 25.99 24.53 -3.22
C ASP A 150 25.69 24.38 -1.72
N LYS A 151 24.72 25.15 -1.19
CA LYS A 151 24.33 25.07 0.24
C LYS A 151 23.82 23.68 0.63
N CYS A 152 23.02 23.06 -0.24
CA CYS A 152 22.47 21.72 0.01
C CYS A 152 23.52 20.63 -0.23
N SER A 153 24.44 20.83 -1.18
CA SER A 153 25.60 19.98 -1.38
C SER A 153 26.49 19.91 -0.14
N THR A 154 26.76 21.05 0.51
CA THR A 154 27.52 21.06 1.77
C THR A 154 26.82 20.26 2.87
N LYS A 155 25.49 20.35 2.97
CA LYS A 155 24.69 19.55 3.92
C LYS A 155 24.75 18.06 3.61
N LEU A 156 24.71 17.68 2.34
CA LEU A 156 24.81 16.29 1.90
C LEU A 156 26.18 15.67 2.25
N ASN A 157 27.23 16.49 2.23
CA ASN A 157 28.62 16.10 2.49
C ASN A 157 29.10 16.40 3.93
N HIS A 158 28.18 16.64 4.87
CA HIS A 158 28.51 17.15 6.21
C HIS A 158 29.46 16.26 7.02
N ARG A 159 29.38 14.92 6.89
CA ARG A 159 30.28 13.98 7.58
C ARG A 159 31.20 13.19 6.64
N HIS A 160 30.73 12.86 5.45
CA HIS A 160 31.50 12.09 4.47
C HIS A 160 31.46 12.84 3.14
N LYS A 161 32.64 13.10 2.54
CA LYS A 161 32.74 13.71 1.22
C LYS A 161 32.20 12.72 0.18
N LYS A 162 30.93 12.84 -0.22
CA LYS A 162 30.38 12.04 -1.32
C LYS A 162 30.94 12.56 -2.64
N LYS A 163 31.11 11.68 -3.63
CA LYS A 163 31.75 12.02 -4.91
C LYS A 163 30.82 12.89 -5.75
N GLU A 164 31.33 14.04 -6.19
CA GLU A 164 30.68 14.88 -7.20
C GLU A 164 30.91 14.26 -8.58
N ILE A 165 29.89 14.24 -9.44
CA ILE A 165 30.08 13.89 -10.85
C ILE A 165 30.72 15.09 -11.54
N LYS A 166 32.04 15.14 -11.55
CA LYS A 166 32.75 16.07 -12.44
C LYS A 166 32.55 15.57 -13.87
N ARG A 167 31.96 16.39 -14.74
CA ARG A 167 32.01 16.15 -16.18
C ARG A 167 33.50 16.09 -16.55
N LEU A 168 33.99 14.90 -16.88
CA LEU A 168 35.32 14.74 -17.46
C LEU A 168 35.32 15.53 -18.77
N SER A 169 36.01 16.67 -18.76
CA SER A 169 36.46 17.30 -20.00
C SER A 169 37.25 16.22 -20.75
N LYS A 170 36.82 15.90 -21.98
CA LYS A 170 37.51 14.93 -22.84
C LYS A 170 38.99 15.31 -22.92
N PRO A 171 39.94 14.46 -22.48
CA PRO A 171 41.33 14.64 -22.87
C PRO A 171 41.44 14.28 -24.35
N ASN A 172 42.01 15.18 -25.14
CA ASN A 172 42.30 14.93 -26.56
C ASN A 172 43.16 13.67 -26.70
N ALA A 173 42.77 12.82 -27.63
CA ALA A 173 43.49 11.62 -28.00
C ALA A 173 44.78 11.98 -28.76
N THR A 174 45.92 11.49 -28.26
CA THR A 174 47.13 11.25 -29.06
C THR A 174 47.90 10.06 -28.49
N ALA A 175 47.99 8.98 -29.30
CA ALA A 175 49.08 7.98 -29.45
C ALA A 175 49.60 7.24 -28.17
N SER A 176 49.93 5.95 -28.13
CA SER A 176 50.23 4.92 -29.14
C SER A 176 50.69 3.62 -28.42
N HIS A 177 50.29 2.45 -28.96
CA HIS A 177 51.01 1.13 -29.00
C HIS A 177 51.41 0.42 -27.68
N SER A 178 51.38 -0.91 -27.50
CA SER A 178 51.21 -2.08 -28.38
C SER A 178 51.12 -3.40 -27.56
N SER A 179 50.59 -4.45 -28.22
CA SER A 179 50.87 -5.91 -28.09
C SER A 179 50.46 -6.67 -26.80
N SER A 180 49.98 -7.91 -26.80
CA SER A 180 49.58 -8.88 -27.85
C SER A 180 49.09 -10.20 -27.19
N SER A 181 48.12 -10.89 -27.84
CA SER A 181 47.99 -12.36 -28.06
C SER A 181 47.84 -13.31 -26.83
N THR A 182 47.09 -14.42 -26.79
CA THR A 182 46.35 -15.32 -27.73
C THR A 182 45.66 -16.42 -26.85
N HIS A 183 44.45 -16.95 -27.13
CA HIS A 183 44.10 -18.32 -27.66
C HIS A 183 42.67 -18.66 -27.09
N SER A 184 41.61 -18.97 -27.87
CA SER A 184 41.16 -20.30 -28.40
C SER A 184 41.10 -21.39 -27.32
N CYS A 185 40.10 -22.28 -27.10
CA CYS A 185 38.92 -22.85 -27.78
C CYS A 185 38.11 -23.58 -26.65
N ASP A 186 36.77 -23.55 -26.61
CA ASP A 186 35.82 -24.54 -27.18
C ASP A 186 35.69 -25.90 -26.43
N ARG A 187 34.42 -26.37 -26.33
CA ARG A 187 33.92 -27.73 -26.00
C ARG A 187 33.52 -28.16 -24.57
N THR A 188 32.21 -28.30 -24.40
CA THR A 188 31.50 -29.39 -23.68
C THR A 188 31.67 -30.75 -24.41
N PRO A 189 31.55 -31.92 -23.73
CA PRO A 189 30.24 -32.59 -23.55
C PRO A 189 30.04 -33.45 -22.27
N THR A 190 28.76 -33.56 -21.88
CA THR A 190 27.97 -34.73 -21.42
C THR A 190 28.66 -35.97 -20.83
N SER A 191 28.14 -36.47 -19.67
CA SER A 191 27.41 -37.76 -19.57
C SER A 191 27.14 -38.24 -18.12
N THR A 192 25.86 -38.58 -17.83
CA THR A 192 25.35 -39.81 -17.13
C THR A 192 25.75 -40.09 -15.66
N ILE A 193 24.98 -40.74 -14.74
CA ILE A 193 23.74 -41.54 -14.72
C ILE A 193 23.40 -41.90 -13.23
N ASN A 194 22.18 -42.40 -12.97
CA ASN A 194 21.64 -43.19 -11.82
C ASN A 194 20.97 -42.44 -10.64
N GLU A 195 19.65 -42.56 -10.42
CA GLU A 195 18.85 -43.73 -9.91
C GLU A 195 19.07 -43.95 -8.40
N SER A 196 18.10 -44.17 -7.50
CA SER A 196 16.64 -44.43 -7.56
C SER A 196 16.10 -44.61 -6.12
N SER A 197 14.76 -44.52 -5.95
CA SER A 197 13.85 -45.27 -5.02
C SER A 197 14.05 -45.21 -3.48
N ASP A 198 13.08 -45.43 -2.59
CA ASP A 198 11.59 -45.49 -2.53
C ASP A 198 11.22 -45.58 -1.02
N ASP A 199 9.92 -45.60 -0.72
CA ASP A 199 9.20 -46.27 0.38
C ASP A 199 8.42 -45.46 1.44
N THR A 200 7.11 -45.73 1.38
CA THR A 200 5.93 -45.41 2.20
C THR A 200 5.73 -46.34 3.41
N ASN A 201 4.98 -45.91 4.45
CA ASN A 201 4.05 -46.80 5.20
C ASN A 201 2.96 -46.05 6.03
N GLU A 202 1.91 -46.78 6.42
CA GLU A 202 0.49 -46.43 6.56
C GLU A 202 -0.11 -46.57 8.00
N SER A 203 -1.41 -46.20 8.16
CA SER A 203 -2.48 -46.69 9.10
C SER A 203 -2.69 -45.96 10.45
N ARG A 204 -3.89 -45.80 11.09
CA ARG A 204 -5.32 -46.25 10.91
C ARG A 204 -6.27 -45.47 11.88
N LYS A 205 -7.56 -45.87 11.98
CA LYS A 205 -8.84 -45.10 12.20
C LYS A 205 -9.66 -45.43 13.51
N THR A 206 -10.46 -44.44 14.03
CA THR A 206 -11.86 -44.45 14.66
C THR A 206 -12.24 -45.21 15.98
N PRO A 207 -13.45 -45.07 16.61
CA PRO A 207 -14.39 -43.94 16.95
C PRO A 207 -15.13 -43.99 18.37
N GLU A 208 -16.13 -43.09 18.59
CA GLU A 208 -17.20 -42.78 19.63
C GLU A 208 -18.09 -43.92 20.25
N PRO A 209 -19.13 -43.76 21.18
CA PRO A 209 -20.23 -42.73 21.31
C PRO A 209 -20.90 -42.45 22.73
N GLU A 210 -22.22 -42.19 22.78
CA GLU A 210 -23.07 -41.18 23.49
C GLU A 210 -24.06 -41.69 24.62
N GLU A 211 -24.97 -40.80 25.12
CA GLU A 211 -26.29 -40.97 25.84
C GLU A 211 -26.39 -40.38 27.29
N SER A 212 -27.49 -39.84 27.87
CA SER A 212 -28.90 -39.51 27.52
C SER A 212 -29.56 -38.62 28.63
N ASP A 213 -30.70 -37.98 28.30
CA ASP A 213 -31.50 -37.00 29.08
C ASP A 213 -32.23 -37.56 30.33
N ILE A 214 -32.10 -36.86 31.45
CA ILE A 214 -32.82 -37.05 32.73
C ILE A 214 -33.25 -35.63 33.16
N TRP A 215 -34.31 -35.45 33.97
CA TRP A 215 -34.80 -34.16 34.53
C TRP A 215 -35.95 -33.48 33.76
N ARG A 216 -37.20 -33.80 34.14
CA ARG A 216 -38.41 -32.98 33.89
C ARG A 216 -38.98 -32.51 35.24
N LYS A 217 -39.30 -31.22 35.39
CA LYS A 217 -39.90 -30.60 36.60
C LYS A 217 -40.81 -29.40 36.21
N PRO A 218 -41.60 -28.83 37.15
CA PRO A 218 -43.06 -28.76 37.14
C PRO A 218 -43.68 -27.50 36.46
N VAL A 219 -44.99 -27.58 36.20
CA VAL A 219 -45.85 -26.58 35.52
C VAL A 219 -45.67 -25.14 36.07
N GLU A 220 -45.26 -24.23 35.18
CA GLU A 220 -45.21 -22.79 35.38
C GLU A 220 -46.39 -22.11 34.66
N VAL A 221 -46.95 -21.08 35.28
CA VAL A 221 -48.01 -20.23 34.72
C VAL A 221 -47.40 -19.41 33.58
N GLU A 222 -47.88 -19.61 32.36
CA GLU A 222 -47.34 -18.95 31.16
C GLU A 222 -47.57 -17.44 31.20
N GLU A 223 -46.48 -16.66 31.25
CA GLU A 223 -46.51 -15.28 30.77
C GLU A 223 -46.81 -15.30 29.25
N PRO A 224 -47.65 -14.38 28.74
CA PRO A 224 -48.00 -14.37 27.31
C PRO A 224 -46.72 -14.34 26.48
N SER A 225 -46.67 -15.20 25.47
CA SER A 225 -45.46 -15.34 24.67
C SER A 225 -45.16 -14.01 23.96
N ARG A 226 -43.88 -13.76 23.68
CA ARG A 226 -43.48 -12.60 22.87
C ARG A 226 -44.21 -12.59 21.52
N GLU A 227 -44.59 -13.75 21.02
CA GLU A 227 -45.35 -13.93 19.78
C GLU A 227 -46.80 -13.45 19.93
N ASP A 228 -47.47 -13.74 21.06
CA ASP A 228 -48.82 -13.23 21.36
C ASP A 228 -48.86 -11.71 21.54
N GLU A 229 -47.82 -11.13 22.14
CA GLU A 229 -47.67 -9.68 22.21
C GLU A 229 -47.43 -9.06 20.82
N PHE A 230 -46.64 -9.75 19.99
CA PHE A 230 -46.43 -9.38 18.59
C PHE A 230 -47.72 -9.47 17.79
N GLU A 231 -48.54 -10.49 18.02
CA GLU A 231 -49.77 -10.75 17.29
C GLU A 231 -50.84 -9.72 17.67
N LYS A 232 -50.98 -9.38 18.95
CA LYS A 232 -51.79 -8.24 19.40
C LYS A 232 -51.32 -6.90 18.85
N TYR A 233 -50.00 -6.71 18.74
CA TYR A 233 -49.44 -5.50 18.13
C TYR A 233 -49.75 -5.44 16.63
N LEU A 234 -49.69 -6.57 15.92
CA LEU A 234 -50.06 -6.68 14.51
C LEU A 234 -51.57 -6.44 14.31
N GLU A 235 -52.42 -7.02 15.17
CA GLU A 235 -53.87 -6.81 15.12
C GLU A 235 -54.24 -5.33 15.31
N HIS A 236 -53.56 -4.62 16.22
CA HIS A 236 -53.75 -3.19 16.42
C HIS A 236 -53.20 -2.32 15.27
N LEU A 237 -52.38 -2.89 14.38
CA LEU A 237 -51.84 -2.23 13.17
C LEU A 237 -52.73 -2.45 11.93
N LEU A 238 -53.63 -3.44 11.99
CA LEU A 238 -54.49 -3.90 10.88
C LEU A 238 -55.95 -3.40 10.99
N LEU A 239 -56.31 -2.75 12.11
CA LEU A 239 -57.59 -2.05 12.31
C LEU A 239 -57.45 -0.54 11.99
#